data_AF-A0A9P5J0R4-F1
#
_entry.id   AF-A0A9P5J0R4-F1
#
_cell.length_a   1.000
_cell.length_b   1.000
_cell.length_c   1.000
_cell.angle_alpha   90.00
_cell.angle_beta   90.00
_cell.angle_gamma   90.00
#
_symmetry.space_group_name_H-M   'P 1'
#
loop_
_entity.id
_entity.type
_entity.pdbx_description
1 polymer ?
#
loop_
_entity_poly.entity_id
_entity_poly.type
_entity_poly.pdbx_seq_one_letter_code
_entity_poly.pdbx_strand_id
1 'polypeptide(L)'
;MTVKHRYRCKTCGANIASWHESKQKWSVWTATFDRKETEGQDGPPGTQISGWEWAKPTDHQFYDTRMLDINDGLPKWEGYAEASRRIE
;
A
#
# COMPACT_ATOMS: atom_id res chain seq x y z
N MET A 1 24.81 5.30 -5.12
CA MET A 1 23.94 4.59 -4.15
C MET A 1 22.65 5.35 -4.04
N THR A 2 21.50 4.72 -4.29
CA THR A 2 20.20 5.36 -4.07
C THR A 2 19.85 5.22 -2.59
N VAL A 3 19.77 6.33 -1.86
CA VAL A 3 19.45 6.28 -0.43
C VAL A 3 17.94 6.25 -0.26
N LYS A 4 17.44 5.18 0.38
CA LYS A 4 16.05 5.07 0.83
C LYS A 4 16.02 5.26 2.34
N HIS A 5 15.47 6.39 2.80
CA HIS A 5 15.34 6.69 4.23
C HIS A 5 14.04 6.11 4.74
N ARG A 6 14.07 5.31 5.82
CA ARG A 6 12.87 4.77 6.46
C ARG A 6 12.57 5.55 7.74
N TYR A 7 11.30 5.93 7.91
CA TYR A 7 10.79 6.67 9.04
C TYR A 7 9.90 5.74 9.86
N ARG A 8 10.28 5.56 11.12
CA ARG A 8 9.62 4.63 12.04
C ARG A 8 9.18 5.35 13.31
N CYS A 9 8.13 4.86 13.93
CA CYS A 9 7.73 5.32 15.26
C CYS A 9 8.85 5.03 16.27
N LYS A 10 9.26 6.04 17.05
CA LYS A 10 10.31 5.88 18.07
C LYS A 10 9.88 4.95 19.21
N THR A 11 8.58 4.82 19.47
CA THR A 11 8.02 4.04 20.57
C THR A 11 7.84 2.58 20.21
N CYS A 12 7.17 2.27 19.09
CA CYS A 12 6.84 0.89 18.71
C CYS A 12 7.66 0.34 17.53
N GLY A 13 8.47 1.16 16.86
CA GLY A 13 9.28 0.74 15.72
C GLY A 13 8.51 0.51 14.42
N ALA A 14 7.19 0.64 14.40
CA ALA A 14 6.36 0.51 13.20
C ALA A 14 6.85 1.44 12.09
N ASN A 15 6.91 0.93 10.85
CA ASN A 15 7.33 1.70 9.69
C ASN A 15 6.16 2.54 9.19
N ILE A 16 6.35 3.86 9.12
CA ILE A 16 5.29 4.83 8.76
C ILE A 16 5.46 5.25 7.31
N ALA A 17 6.70 5.58 6.92
CA ALA A 17 6.99 6.12 5.61
C ALA A 17 8.44 5.88 5.21
N SER A 18 8.72 6.09 3.92
CA SER A 18 10.08 6.11 3.41
C SER A 18 10.23 7.11 2.29
N TRP A 19 11.33 7.85 2.30
CA TRP A 19 11.72 8.76 1.24
C TRP A 19 12.72 8.07 0.31
N HIS A 20 12.49 8.19 -0.99
CA HIS A 20 13.38 7.66 -2.02
C HIS A 20 14.05 8.81 -2.76
N GLU A 21 15.31 9.07 -2.44
CA GLU A 21 16.02 10.28 -2.88
C GLU A 21 16.08 10.40 -4.41
N SER A 22 16.46 9.37 -5.15
CA SER A 22 16.58 9.48 -6.61
C SER A 22 15.24 9.59 -7.34
N LYS A 23 14.13 9.19 -6.70
CA LYS A 23 12.79 9.25 -7.29
C LYS A 23 12.02 10.48 -6.80
N GLN A 24 12.54 11.19 -5.80
CA GLN A 24 11.88 12.31 -5.12
C GLN A 24 10.44 11.96 -4.72
N LYS A 25 10.25 10.75 -4.16
CA LYS A 25 8.93 10.18 -3.85
C LYS A 25 8.89 9.61 -2.45
N TRP A 26 7.71 9.74 -1.84
CA TRP A 26 7.34 9.08 -0.61
C TRP A 26 6.65 7.73 -0.88
N SER A 27 6.90 6.77 0.00
CA SER A 27 6.04 5.60 0.18
C SER A 27 5.52 5.65 1.61
N VAL A 28 4.22 5.42 1.78
CA VAL A 28 3.54 5.46 3.09
C VAL A 28 2.88 4.12 3.35
N TRP A 29 2.89 3.66 4.60
CA TRP A 29 2.24 2.42 5.02
C TRP A 29 0.86 2.73 5.59
N THR A 30 -0.18 2.50 4.80
CA THR A 30 -1.57 2.87 5.15
C THR A 30 -2.15 2.07 6.34
N ALA A 31 -1.49 0.98 6.74
CA ALA A 31 -1.86 0.21 7.93
C ALA A 31 -1.81 1.04 9.23
N THR A 32 -1.08 2.17 9.24
CA THR A 32 -0.98 3.06 10.41
C THR A 32 -1.93 4.26 10.32
N PHE A 33 -2.80 4.33 9.31
CA PHE A 33 -3.70 5.48 9.14
C PHE A 33 -4.94 5.33 10.03
N ASP A 34 -5.50 6.46 10.44
CA ASP A 34 -6.76 6.51 11.16
C ASP A 34 -7.87 5.85 10.34
N ARG A 35 -8.79 5.20 11.05
CA ARG A 35 -9.96 4.58 10.45
C ARG A 35 -11.22 5.19 11.02
N LYS A 36 -12.22 5.39 10.16
CA LYS A 36 -13.57 5.80 10.53
C LYS A 36 -14.50 4.60 10.46
N GLU A 37 -15.49 4.57 11.35
CA GLU A 37 -16.64 3.69 11.20
C GLU A 37 -17.36 4.03 9.91
N THR A 38 -17.77 3.01 9.17
CA THR A 38 -18.60 3.15 7.98
C THR A 38 -19.78 2.23 8.09
N GLU A 39 -20.97 2.80 7.99
CA GLU A 39 -22.18 2.08 7.58
C GLU A 39 -21.93 1.70 6.12
N GLY A 40 -21.48 0.47 5.87
CA GLY A 40 -20.93 0.09 4.57
C GLY A 40 -21.87 0.45 3.44
N GLN A 41 -21.44 1.36 2.56
CA GLN A 41 -22.28 1.80 1.45
C GLN A 41 -22.40 0.74 0.35
N ASP A 42 -21.55 -0.31 0.37
CA ASP A 42 -21.60 -1.47 -0.53
C ASP A 42 -21.02 -2.76 0.12
N GLY A 43 -21.02 -2.87 1.46
CA GLY A 43 -20.39 -3.98 2.19
C GLY A 43 -20.78 -4.04 3.68
N PRO A 44 -20.29 -5.01 4.46
CA PRO A 44 -20.61 -5.11 5.88
C PRO A 44 -20.11 -3.88 6.65
N PRO A 45 -20.81 -3.47 7.72
CA PRO A 45 -20.33 -2.43 8.61
C PRO A 45 -18.91 -2.76 9.12
N GLY A 46 -18.06 -1.75 9.17
CA GLY A 46 -16.65 -1.93 9.50
C GLY A 46 -15.89 -0.61 9.54
N THR A 47 -14.56 -0.70 9.58
CA THR A 47 -13.68 0.47 9.67
C THR A 47 -12.92 0.68 8.36
N GLN A 48 -13.08 1.86 7.76
CA GLN A 48 -12.39 2.27 6.54
C GLN A 48 -11.31 3.29 6.84
N ILE A 49 -10.19 3.26 6.12
CA ILE A 49 -9.15 4.31 6.24
C ILE A 49 -9.76 5.68 5.93
N SER A 50 -9.48 6.65 6.80
CA SER A 50 -9.78 8.05 6.56
C SER A 50 -9.06 8.54 5.30
N GLY A 51 -9.81 9.00 4.30
CA GLY A 51 -9.26 9.37 2.99
C GLY A 51 -9.10 8.21 2.01
N TRP A 52 -9.93 7.16 2.12
CA TRP A 52 -9.91 5.99 1.23
C TRP A 52 -9.82 6.30 -0.26
N GLU A 53 -10.48 7.35 -0.76
CA GLU A 53 -10.40 7.72 -2.18
C GLU A 53 -8.98 7.96 -2.69
N TRP A 54 -8.07 8.37 -1.81
CA TRP A 54 -6.66 8.61 -2.11
C TRP A 54 -5.77 7.40 -1.78
N ALA A 55 -6.21 6.55 -0.86
CA ALA A 55 -5.42 5.48 -0.28
C ALA A 55 -5.77 4.09 -0.83
N LYS A 56 -6.89 3.95 -1.54
CA LYS A 56 -7.35 2.67 -2.11
C LYS A 56 -6.28 2.12 -3.06
N PRO A 57 -5.90 0.84 -2.93
CA PRO A 57 -4.93 0.22 -3.83
C PRO A 57 -5.45 0.22 -5.26
N THR A 58 -4.54 0.43 -6.22
CA THR A 58 -4.84 0.32 -7.65
C THR A 58 -4.28 -0.94 -8.27
N ASP A 59 -3.22 -1.51 -7.68
CA ASP A 59 -2.45 -2.63 -8.23
C ASP A 59 -1.72 -3.39 -7.11
N HIS A 60 -1.31 -4.62 -7.41
CA HIS A 60 -0.34 -5.38 -6.63
C HIS A 60 1.03 -5.39 -7.30
N GLN A 61 2.08 -5.04 -6.55
CA GLN A 61 3.48 -5.07 -7.00
C GLN A 61 4.26 -6.15 -6.26
N PHE A 62 5.28 -6.71 -6.92
CA PHE A 62 6.07 -7.83 -6.39
C PHE A 62 5.25 -9.09 -6.08
N TYR A 63 4.16 -9.27 -6.83
CA TYR A 63 3.13 -10.27 -6.55
C TYR A 63 3.57 -11.72 -6.85
N ASP A 64 4.65 -11.90 -7.61
CA ASP A 64 5.26 -13.22 -7.84
C ASP A 64 5.83 -13.84 -6.56
N THR A 65 6.12 -13.01 -5.56
CA THR A 65 6.64 -13.43 -4.24
C THR A 65 5.58 -13.47 -3.14
N ARG A 66 4.29 -13.44 -3.52
CA ARG A 66 3.18 -13.44 -2.56
C ARG A 66 3.12 -14.75 -1.77
N MET A 67 2.58 -14.66 -0.55
CA MET A 67 2.30 -15.83 0.28
C MET A 67 0.89 -16.39 0.09
N LEU A 68 -0.01 -15.60 -0.50
CA LEU A 68 -1.41 -15.98 -0.73
C LEU A 68 -1.97 -15.24 -1.96
N ASP A 69 -2.94 -15.87 -2.61
CA ASP A 69 -3.67 -15.29 -3.73
C ASP A 69 -4.72 -14.28 -3.22
N ILE A 70 -4.66 -13.06 -3.74
CA ILE A 70 -5.59 -11.96 -3.47
C ILE A 70 -6.56 -11.85 -4.65
N ASN A 71 -7.82 -12.22 -4.43
CA ASN A 71 -8.86 -12.16 -5.46
C ASN A 71 -9.72 -10.89 -5.33
N ASP A 72 -9.12 -9.73 -5.63
CA ASP A 72 -9.76 -8.40 -5.54
C ASP A 72 -9.98 -7.71 -6.90
N GLY A 73 -9.64 -8.38 -8.00
CA GLY A 73 -9.76 -7.86 -9.36
C GLY A 73 -8.76 -6.75 -9.73
N LEU A 74 -7.82 -6.39 -8.84
CA LEU A 74 -6.78 -5.40 -9.16
C LEU A 74 -5.67 -6.03 -10.01
N PRO A 75 -5.06 -5.30 -10.96
CA PRO A 75 -3.93 -5.78 -11.76
C PRO A 75 -2.76 -6.18 -10.89
N LYS A 76 -2.02 -7.20 -11.33
CA LYS A 76 -0.93 -7.77 -10.53
C LYS A 76 0.33 -7.92 -11.35
N TRP A 77 1.44 -7.50 -10.76
CA TRP A 77 2.71 -7.31 -11.45
C TRP A 77 3.84 -8.05 -10.72
N GLU A 78 4.78 -8.59 -11.48
CA GLU A 78 6.02 -9.17 -10.93
C GLU A 78 6.87 -8.13 -10.17
N GLY A 79 6.75 -6.87 -10.57
CA GLY A 79 7.54 -5.75 -10.04
C GLY A 79 6.72 -4.48 -9.99
N TYR A 80 7.21 -3.42 -10.63
CA TYR A 80 6.53 -2.14 -10.68
C TYR A 80 5.45 -2.15 -11.79
N ALA A 81 4.28 -1.55 -11.50
CA ALA A 81 3.19 -1.42 -12.47
C ALA A 81 3.66 -0.72 -13.75
N GLU A 82 3.19 -1.19 -14.91
CA GLU A 82 3.53 -0.72 -16.27
C GLU A 82 5.01 -0.82 -16.68
N ALA A 83 5.89 -1.29 -15.80
CA ALA A 83 7.32 -1.43 -16.05
C ALA A 83 7.82 -2.88 -15.87
N SER A 84 6.92 -3.82 -15.56
CA SER A 84 7.23 -5.23 -15.30
C SER A 84 6.18 -6.11 -15.97
N ARG A 85 6.44 -7.42 -16.06
CA ARG A 85 5.46 -8.37 -16.62
C ARG A 85 4.20 -8.39 -15.75
N ARG A 86 3.04 -8.30 -16.41
CA ARG A 86 1.74 -8.51 -15.76
C ARG A 86 1.49 -10.00 -15.54
N ILE A 87 1.01 -10.35 -14.34
CA ILE A 87 0.69 -11.71 -13.93
C ILE A 87 -0.79 -11.99 -14.20
N GLU A 88 -1.66 -11.07 -13.79
CA GLU A 88 -3.13 -11.09 -13.98
C GLU A 88 -3.71 -9.67 -14.06
#